data_AF-A0A2T6NE28-F1
#
_entry.id   AF-A0A2T6NE28-F1
#
_cell.length_a   1.000
_cell.length_b   1.000
_cell.length_c   1.000
_cell.angle_alpha   90.00
_cell.angle_beta   90.00
_cell.angle_gamma   90.00
#
_symmetry.space_group_name_H-M   'P 1'
#
loop_
_entity.id
_entity.type
_entity.pdbx_description
1 polymer ?
#
loop_
_entity_poly.entity_id
_entity_poly.type
_entity_poly.pdbx_seq_one_letter_code
_entity_poly.pdbx_strand_id
1 'polypeptide(L)'
;MQNFIFDLYLRYPELSDKIEALTLTNDPVALSRVLRKRIASLKRGRRFIDYRTSFDFARELEAVLADIESGLLERSPEHAFDLVDRFLATAESVLNRVDDSGGAVGEVYLQAVPLWLTAAKGWRDANVDWLERIYQLCQQNDYGVLDPLLPNTHLLLTLDQLKQLAWRYENALRRGLKSAEQEDKVNLVAVH
;
A
#
# COMPACT_ATOMS: atom_id res chain seq x y z
N MET A 1 32.13 7.58 15.50
CA MET A 1 30.83 7.19 14.91
C MET A 1 30.94 6.98 13.39
N GLN A 2 31.49 7.95 12.63
CA GLN A 2 31.72 7.81 11.18
C GLN A 2 32.56 6.58 10.78
N ASN A 3 33.65 6.27 11.50
CA ASN A 3 34.50 5.11 11.21
C ASN A 3 33.79 3.75 11.44
N PHE A 4 32.81 3.70 12.36
CA PHE A 4 32.06 2.46 12.65
C PHE A 4 31.04 2.16 11.54
N ILE A 5 30.36 3.21 11.04
CA ILE A 5 29.45 3.12 9.91
C ILE A 5 30.21 2.69 8.65
N PHE A 6 31.40 3.26 8.41
CA PHE A 6 32.24 2.90 7.27
C PHE A 6 32.73 1.45 7.32
N ASP A 7 33.14 0.97 8.50
CA ASP A 7 33.55 -0.43 8.70
C ASP A 7 32.37 -1.41 8.49
N LEU A 8 31.16 -1.02 8.88
CA LEU A 8 29.94 -1.77 8.58
C LEU A 8 29.62 -1.81 7.08
N TYR A 9 29.77 -0.69 6.35
CA TYR A 9 29.59 -0.65 4.89
C TYR A 9 30.54 -1.59 4.15
N LEU A 10 31.80 -1.67 4.59
CA LEU A 10 32.79 -2.55 3.97
C LEU A 10 32.54 -4.02 4.30
N ARG A 11 31.99 -4.31 5.48
CA ARG A 11 31.81 -5.68 5.97
C ARG A 11 30.48 -6.32 5.55
N TYR A 12 29.45 -5.50 5.32
CA TYR A 12 28.10 -5.95 4.93
C TYR A 12 27.54 -5.06 3.80
N PRO A 13 28.10 -5.12 2.58
CA PRO A 13 27.63 -4.30 1.45
C PRO A 13 26.16 -4.56 1.09
N GLU A 14 25.64 -5.75 1.37
CA GLU A 14 24.22 -6.11 1.24
C GLU A 14 23.30 -5.34 2.21
N LEU A 15 23.85 -4.84 3.32
CA LEU A 15 23.13 -4.01 4.31
C LEU A 15 23.32 -2.52 4.09
N SER A 16 24.03 -2.11 3.03
CA SER A 16 24.35 -0.72 2.70
C SER A 16 23.14 0.20 2.78
N ASP A 17 22.02 -0.18 2.15
CA ASP A 17 20.80 0.62 2.16
C ASP A 17 20.16 0.72 3.56
N LYS A 18 20.37 -0.29 4.42
CA LYS A 18 19.80 -0.34 5.80
C LYS A 18 20.58 0.53 6.75
N ILE A 19 21.90 0.48 6.61
CA ILE A 19 22.82 1.35 7.33
C ILE A 19 22.58 2.81 6.90
N GLU A 20 22.41 3.06 5.59
CA GLU A 20 22.14 4.41 5.07
C GLU A 20 20.84 4.97 5.67
N ALA A 21 19.73 4.23 5.57
CA ALA A 21 18.44 4.65 6.12
C ALA A 21 18.50 5.01 7.62
N LEU A 22 19.18 4.20 8.43
CA LEU A 22 19.34 4.44 9.87
C LEU A 22 20.14 5.72 10.17
N THR A 23 21.13 6.06 9.33
CA THR A 23 21.95 7.27 9.51
C THR A 23 21.28 8.55 8.99
N LEU A 24 20.25 8.41 8.16
CA LEU A 24 19.52 9.50 7.51
C LEU A 24 18.20 9.84 8.20
N THR A 25 17.93 9.34 9.41
CA THR A 25 16.68 9.63 10.14
C THR A 25 16.45 11.13 10.37
N ASN A 26 17.50 11.95 10.32
CA ASN A 26 17.41 13.42 10.41
C ASN A 26 17.31 14.14 9.05
N ASP A 27 17.35 13.41 7.92
CA ASP A 27 17.17 13.93 6.56
C ASP A 27 16.03 13.18 5.84
N PRO A 28 14.79 13.71 5.91
CA PRO A 28 13.62 13.09 5.29
C PRO A 28 13.75 12.85 3.79
N VAL A 29 14.46 13.72 3.06
CA VAL A 29 14.62 13.62 1.61
C VAL A 29 15.57 12.48 1.26
N ALA A 30 16.70 12.40 1.95
CA ALA A 30 17.67 11.34 1.74
C ALA A 30 17.10 9.98 2.14
N LEU A 31 16.38 9.88 3.28
CA LEU A 31 15.69 8.67 3.69
C LEU A 31 14.64 8.24 2.65
N SER A 32 13.82 9.17 2.17
CA SER A 32 12.82 8.88 1.12
C SER A 32 13.46 8.29 -0.13
N ARG A 33 14.60 8.84 -0.56
CA ARG A 33 15.34 8.33 -1.73
C ARG A 33 15.81 6.88 -1.54
N VAL A 34 16.31 6.53 -0.36
CA VAL A 34 16.76 5.15 -0.05
C VAL A 34 15.57 4.18 -0.03
N LEU A 35 14.50 4.54 0.68
CA LEU A 35 13.29 3.71 0.77
C LEU A 35 12.62 3.52 -0.60
N ARG A 36 12.60 4.56 -1.45
CA ARG A 36 12.10 4.46 -2.82
C ARG A 36 12.86 3.42 -3.64
N LYS A 37 14.20 3.36 -3.51
CA LYS A 37 15.01 2.34 -4.21
C LYS A 37 14.67 0.92 -3.76
N ARG A 38 14.47 0.72 -2.45
CA ARG A 38 14.06 -0.56 -1.88
C ARG A 38 12.69 -0.99 -2.40
N ILE A 39 11.68 -0.13 -2.34
CA ILE A 39 10.35 -0.43 -2.88
C ILE A 39 10.42 -0.76 -4.38
N ALA A 40 11.23 -0.02 -5.14
CA ALA A 40 11.44 -0.30 -6.56
C ALA A 40 12.17 -1.63 -6.82
N SER A 41 12.96 -2.16 -5.87
CA SER A 41 13.56 -3.49 -6.00
C SER A 41 12.52 -4.59 -5.78
N LEU A 42 11.59 -4.42 -4.83
CA LEU A 42 10.49 -5.35 -4.58
C LEU A 42 9.67 -5.64 -5.84
N LYS A 43 9.29 -4.57 -6.57
CA LYS A 43 8.53 -4.64 -7.84
C LYS A 43 9.33 -5.28 -8.99
N ARG A 44 10.66 -5.12 -8.99
CA ARG A 44 11.54 -5.68 -10.02
C ARG A 44 11.96 -7.12 -9.74
N GLY A 45 11.77 -7.60 -8.51
CA GLY A 45 12.02 -8.99 -8.15
C GLY A 45 11.29 -9.96 -9.09
N ARG A 46 12.00 -11.02 -9.49
CA ARG A 46 11.47 -12.09 -10.36
C ARG A 46 11.58 -13.48 -9.75
N ARG A 47 12.41 -13.63 -8.72
CA ARG A 47 12.62 -14.89 -8.04
C ARG A 47 11.38 -15.26 -7.23
N PHE A 48 10.97 -16.52 -7.35
CA PHE A 48 9.94 -17.12 -6.51
C PHE A 48 10.47 -17.27 -5.06
N ILE A 49 9.65 -16.89 -4.10
CA ILE A 49 9.91 -16.96 -2.66
C ILE A 49 9.09 -18.11 -2.12
N ASP A 50 9.76 -19.17 -1.66
CA ASP A 50 9.08 -20.33 -1.08
C ASP A 50 8.54 -20.03 0.32
N TYR A 51 7.63 -20.88 0.79
CA TYR A 51 6.94 -20.73 2.07
C TYR A 51 7.86 -20.53 3.27
N ARG A 52 9.05 -21.15 3.31
CA ARG A 52 9.96 -20.98 4.45
C ARG A 52 10.57 -19.57 4.45
N THR A 53 10.91 -19.08 3.26
CA THR A 53 11.51 -17.76 3.07
C THR A 53 10.50 -16.61 3.08
N SER A 54 9.19 -16.89 2.93
CA SER A 54 8.15 -15.85 2.90
C SER A 54 8.03 -15.09 4.22
N PHE A 55 8.27 -15.74 5.36
CA PHE A 55 8.27 -15.08 6.68
C PHE A 55 9.41 -14.08 6.85
N ASP A 56 10.63 -14.43 6.44
CA ASP A 56 11.75 -13.49 6.49
C ASP A 56 11.53 -12.32 5.53
N PHE A 57 10.98 -12.60 4.35
CA PHE A 57 10.60 -11.57 3.39
C PHE A 57 9.49 -10.64 3.93
N ALA A 58 8.48 -11.17 4.62
CA ALA A 58 7.47 -10.36 5.28
C ALA A 58 8.10 -9.40 6.31
N ARG A 59 9.05 -9.88 7.12
CA ARG A 59 9.78 -9.03 8.08
C ARG A 59 10.62 -7.94 7.40
N GLU A 60 11.13 -8.18 6.21
CA GLU A 60 11.79 -7.15 5.41
C GLU A 60 10.80 -6.07 4.95
N LEU A 61 9.60 -6.47 4.53
CA LEU A 61 8.54 -5.55 4.15
C LEU A 61 8.05 -4.72 5.35
N GLU A 62 7.84 -5.36 6.51
CA GLU A 62 7.49 -4.69 7.76
C GLU A 62 8.54 -3.64 8.15
N ALA A 63 9.82 -3.97 8.01
CA ALA A 63 10.90 -3.03 8.29
C ALA A 63 10.87 -1.81 7.36
N VAL A 64 10.51 -1.99 6.08
CA VAL A 64 10.33 -0.85 5.15
C VAL A 64 9.18 0.05 5.61
N LEU A 65 8.05 -0.51 6.03
CA LEU A 65 6.92 0.28 6.55
C LEU A 65 7.28 1.00 7.85
N ALA A 66 7.97 0.32 8.77
CA ALA A 66 8.43 0.92 10.03
C ALA A 66 9.43 2.08 9.81
N ASP A 67 10.33 1.94 8.83
CA ASP A 67 11.25 3.00 8.42
C ASP A 67 10.49 4.20 7.83
N ILE A 68 9.40 3.98 7.08
CA ILE A 68 8.54 5.07 6.57
C ILE A 68 7.79 5.76 7.72
N GLU A 69 7.16 4.98 8.60
CA GLU A 69 6.35 5.48 9.70
C GLU A 69 7.19 6.32 10.67
N SER A 70 8.24 5.73 11.24
CA SER A 70 9.13 6.42 12.19
C SER A 70 10.00 7.50 11.53
N GLY A 71 10.28 7.33 10.24
CA GLY A 71 11.18 8.17 9.47
C GLY A 71 10.56 9.43 8.90
N LEU A 72 9.31 9.33 8.43
CA LEU A 72 8.74 10.31 7.52
C LEU A 72 7.32 10.74 7.90
N LEU A 73 6.53 9.92 8.59
CA LEU A 73 5.10 10.19 8.78
C LEU A 73 4.83 11.57 9.41
N GLU A 74 5.55 11.91 10.48
CA GLU A 74 5.39 13.21 11.14
C GLU A 74 6.16 14.34 10.44
N ARG A 75 7.35 14.05 9.89
CA ARG A 75 8.29 15.06 9.37
C ARG A 75 7.99 15.47 7.93
N SER A 76 7.51 14.53 7.13
CA SER A 76 7.24 14.68 5.70
C SER A 76 6.14 13.70 5.27
N PRO A 77 4.88 13.97 5.67
CA PRO A 77 3.76 13.09 5.34
C PRO A 77 3.54 12.91 3.83
N GLU A 78 3.93 13.89 3.01
CA GLU A 78 3.98 13.77 1.55
C GLU A 78 4.90 12.63 1.08
N HIS A 79 6.14 12.59 1.59
CA HIS A 79 7.08 11.54 1.23
C HIS A 79 6.66 10.19 1.82
N ALA A 80 6.10 10.17 3.03
CA ALA A 80 5.51 8.95 3.58
C ALA A 80 4.38 8.43 2.67
N PHE A 81 3.48 9.32 2.24
CA PHE A 81 2.38 8.96 1.35
C PHE A 81 2.89 8.40 0.01
N ASP A 82 3.80 9.10 -0.70
CA ASP A 82 4.36 8.62 -1.97
C ASP A 82 5.00 7.23 -1.83
N LEU A 83 5.69 6.96 -0.74
CA LEU A 83 6.35 5.67 -0.51
C LEU A 83 5.34 4.56 -0.20
N VAL A 84 4.35 4.81 0.67
CA VAL A 84 3.34 3.80 0.99
C VAL A 84 2.44 3.52 -0.21
N ASP A 85 2.08 4.54 -1.01
CA ASP A 85 1.33 4.36 -2.26
C ASP A 85 2.10 3.48 -3.25
N ARG A 86 3.41 3.72 -3.41
CA ARG A 86 4.29 2.87 -4.22
C ARG A 86 4.44 1.46 -3.67
N PHE A 87 4.50 1.32 -2.34
CA PHE A 87 4.59 0.03 -1.67
C PHE A 87 3.32 -0.78 -1.93
N LEU A 88 2.13 -0.23 -1.70
CA LEU A 88 0.86 -0.89 -2.00
C LEU A 88 0.78 -1.30 -3.48
N ALA A 89 1.27 -0.46 -4.39
CA ALA A 89 1.36 -0.79 -5.82
C ALA A 89 2.34 -1.93 -6.18
N THR A 90 3.08 -2.50 -5.21
CA THR A 90 3.87 -3.73 -5.42
C THR A 90 3.13 -5.01 -5.08
N ALA A 91 1.95 -4.93 -4.44
CA ALA A 91 1.22 -6.08 -3.91
C ALA A 91 1.04 -7.20 -4.93
N GLU A 92 0.42 -6.91 -6.08
CA GLU A 92 0.19 -7.90 -7.15
C GLU A 92 1.50 -8.58 -7.59
N SER A 93 2.54 -7.79 -7.90
CA SER A 93 3.81 -8.34 -8.38
C SER A 93 4.52 -9.18 -7.32
N VAL A 94 4.30 -8.91 -6.04
CA VAL A 94 4.92 -9.63 -4.93
C VAL A 94 4.13 -10.89 -4.60
N LEU A 95 2.81 -10.79 -4.45
CA LEU A 95 1.94 -11.92 -4.12
C LEU A 95 1.94 -12.98 -5.23
N ASN A 96 2.11 -12.58 -6.50
CA ASN A 96 2.27 -13.52 -7.61
C ASN A 96 3.56 -14.36 -7.58
N ARG A 97 4.55 -14.01 -6.74
CA ARG A 97 5.85 -14.68 -6.70
C ARG A 97 6.24 -15.17 -5.30
N VAL A 98 5.29 -15.22 -4.37
CA VAL A 98 5.52 -15.69 -3.01
C VAL A 98 4.52 -16.81 -2.73
N ASP A 99 4.98 -17.91 -2.14
CA ASP A 99 4.10 -18.84 -1.45
C ASP A 99 3.68 -18.23 -0.11
N ASP A 100 2.59 -17.46 -0.16
CA ASP A 100 2.01 -16.79 1.01
C ASP A 100 0.85 -17.58 1.62
N SER A 101 0.88 -18.91 1.55
CA SER A 101 -0.16 -19.76 2.14
C SER A 101 -0.31 -19.54 3.66
N GLY A 102 0.71 -18.98 4.32
CA GLY A 102 0.68 -18.58 5.72
C GLY A 102 0.12 -17.18 5.98
N GLY A 103 -0.11 -16.38 4.93
CA GLY A 103 -0.68 -15.03 4.98
C GLY A 103 0.25 -13.94 5.51
N ALA A 104 1.52 -14.26 5.81
CA ALA A 104 2.44 -13.32 6.44
C ALA A 104 2.74 -12.11 5.54
N VAL A 105 2.88 -12.30 4.23
CA VAL A 105 3.19 -11.20 3.30
C VAL A 105 1.95 -10.36 3.02
N GLY A 106 0.78 -10.98 2.83
CA GLY A 106 -0.49 -10.29 2.67
C GLY A 106 -0.83 -9.42 3.87
N GLU A 107 -0.58 -9.91 5.09
CA GLU A 107 -0.78 -9.16 6.33
C GLU A 107 0.01 -7.84 6.36
N VAL A 108 1.25 -7.81 5.87
CA VAL A 108 2.04 -6.57 5.79
C VAL A 108 1.36 -5.53 4.88
N TYR A 109 0.77 -5.96 3.77
CA TYR A 109 0.02 -5.04 2.90
C TYR A 109 -1.27 -4.53 3.55
N LEU A 110 -1.98 -5.39 4.28
CA LEU A 110 -3.15 -4.97 5.06
C LEU A 110 -2.76 -3.89 6.09
N GLN A 111 -1.63 -4.07 6.77
CA GLN A 111 -1.09 -3.11 7.74
C GLN A 111 -0.59 -1.80 7.12
N ALA A 112 -0.20 -1.80 5.84
CA ALA A 112 0.20 -0.60 5.13
C ALA A 112 -0.97 0.37 4.89
N VAL A 113 -2.21 -0.12 4.85
CA VAL A 113 -3.39 0.71 4.50
C VAL A 113 -3.71 1.79 5.54
N PRO A 114 -3.77 1.50 6.86
CA PRO A 114 -3.90 2.55 7.88
C PRO A 114 -2.76 3.59 7.83
N LEU A 115 -1.53 3.16 7.54
CA LEU A 115 -0.39 4.06 7.37
C LEU A 115 -0.57 4.97 6.14
N TRP A 116 -1.04 4.43 5.01
CA TRP A 116 -1.38 5.19 3.81
C TRP A 116 -2.42 6.28 4.10
N LEU A 117 -3.50 5.92 4.81
CA LEU A 117 -4.56 6.85 5.20
C LEU A 117 -4.06 7.95 6.14
N THR A 118 -3.22 7.59 7.09
CA THR A 118 -2.62 8.55 8.04
C THR A 118 -1.67 9.50 7.34
N ALA A 119 -0.83 9.00 6.43
CA ALA A 119 0.07 9.81 5.62
C ALA A 119 -0.71 10.75 4.68
N ALA A 120 -1.76 10.25 4.02
CA ALA A 120 -2.66 11.06 3.19
C ALA A 120 -3.31 12.19 4.01
N LYS A 121 -3.74 11.90 5.25
CA LYS A 121 -4.30 12.90 6.16
C LYS A 121 -3.25 13.92 6.61
N GLY A 122 -2.01 13.51 6.82
CA GLY A 122 -0.91 14.42 7.16
C GLY A 122 -0.53 15.33 5.99
N TRP A 123 -0.54 14.79 4.77
CA TRP A 123 -0.19 15.54 3.56
C TRP A 123 -1.31 16.49 3.13
N ARG A 124 -2.57 16.03 3.16
CA ARG A 124 -3.77 16.82 2.84
C ARG A 124 -3.64 17.62 1.54
N ASP A 125 -3.07 17.02 0.48
CA ASP A 125 -3.02 17.68 -0.82
C ASP A 125 -4.42 18.07 -1.29
N ALA A 126 -4.61 19.36 -1.52
CA ALA A 126 -5.88 19.95 -1.94
C ALA A 126 -6.21 19.62 -3.41
N ASN A 127 -5.23 19.16 -4.19
CA ASN A 127 -5.42 18.78 -5.59
C ASN A 127 -5.87 17.33 -5.76
N VAL A 128 -5.85 16.53 -4.69
CA VAL A 128 -6.27 15.13 -4.73
C VAL A 128 -7.74 15.02 -4.34
N ASP A 129 -8.55 14.48 -5.24
CA ASP A 129 -9.90 14.01 -4.89
C ASP A 129 -9.78 12.70 -4.10
N TRP A 130 -9.68 12.82 -2.78
CA TRP A 130 -9.52 11.69 -1.86
C TRP A 130 -10.71 10.71 -1.89
N LEU A 131 -11.92 11.21 -2.16
CA LEU A 131 -13.10 10.35 -2.26
C LEU A 131 -13.02 9.50 -3.52
N GLU A 132 -12.74 10.11 -4.67
CA GLU A 132 -12.54 9.38 -5.92
C GLU A 132 -11.37 8.42 -5.82
N ARG A 133 -10.24 8.86 -5.23
CA ARG A 133 -9.05 8.01 -5.06
C ARG A 133 -9.35 6.76 -4.24
N ILE A 134 -10.03 6.89 -3.10
CA ILE A 134 -10.45 5.75 -2.28
C ILE A 134 -11.40 4.84 -3.07
N TYR A 135 -12.40 5.43 -3.74
CA TYR A 135 -13.36 4.65 -4.51
C TYR A 135 -12.68 3.80 -5.58
N GLN A 136 -11.74 4.36 -6.34
CA GLN A 136 -10.98 3.62 -7.36
C GLN A 136 -10.12 2.51 -6.77
N LEU A 137 -9.43 2.78 -5.65
CA LEU A 137 -8.61 1.77 -4.96
C LEU A 137 -9.45 0.58 -4.51
N CYS A 138 -10.64 0.81 -3.95
CA CYS A 138 -11.54 -0.27 -3.56
C CYS A 138 -12.01 -1.15 -4.74
N GLN A 139 -12.03 -0.61 -5.97
CA GLN A 139 -12.36 -1.39 -7.18
C GLN A 139 -11.17 -2.19 -7.71
N GLN A 140 -9.95 -1.89 -7.27
CA GLN A 140 -8.68 -2.49 -7.71
C GLN A 140 -8.09 -3.36 -6.60
N ASN A 141 -8.91 -4.22 -6.00
CA ASN A 141 -8.57 -4.99 -4.80
C ASN A 141 -8.55 -6.51 -5.06
N ASP A 142 -7.92 -6.93 -6.15
CA ASP A 142 -7.94 -8.33 -6.62
C ASP A 142 -7.36 -9.33 -5.61
N TYR A 143 -6.45 -8.88 -4.73
CA TYR A 143 -5.83 -9.69 -3.68
C TYR A 143 -6.38 -9.43 -2.27
N GLY A 144 -7.42 -8.60 -2.12
CA GLY A 144 -7.98 -8.25 -0.79
C GLY A 144 -7.06 -7.38 0.08
N VAL A 145 -5.87 -7.00 -0.37
CA VAL A 145 -4.91 -6.22 0.41
C VAL A 145 -5.39 -4.81 0.78
N LEU A 146 -6.43 -4.31 0.10
CA LEU A 146 -7.08 -3.03 0.37
C LEU A 146 -8.38 -3.19 1.19
N ASP A 147 -8.70 -4.38 1.69
CA ASP A 147 -9.86 -4.61 2.57
C ASP A 147 -9.89 -3.67 3.79
N PRO A 148 -8.76 -3.31 4.43
CA PRO A 148 -8.76 -2.37 5.54
C PRO A 148 -9.09 -0.93 5.12
N LEU A 149 -9.15 -0.61 3.82
CA LEU A 149 -9.35 0.76 3.35
C LEU A 149 -10.70 1.29 3.78
N LEU A 150 -11.80 0.60 3.43
CA LEU A 150 -13.17 1.04 3.74
C LEU A 150 -13.40 1.23 5.25
N PRO A 151 -13.09 0.27 6.14
CA PRO A 151 -13.25 0.44 7.59
C PRO A 151 -12.46 1.62 8.16
N ASN A 152 -11.30 1.95 7.56
CA ASN A 152 -10.39 2.98 8.08
C ASN A 152 -10.51 4.34 7.36
N THR A 153 -11.36 4.48 6.34
CA THR A 153 -11.52 5.75 5.59
C THR A 153 -11.81 6.97 6.45
N HIS A 154 -12.41 6.79 7.63
CA HIS A 154 -12.65 7.85 8.62
C HIS A 154 -11.38 8.57 9.11
N LEU A 155 -10.19 7.96 8.93
CA LEU A 155 -8.91 8.60 9.21
C LEU A 155 -8.67 9.81 8.30
N LEU A 156 -9.15 9.76 7.05
CA LEU A 156 -8.91 10.75 6.01
C LEU A 156 -10.17 11.57 5.66
N LEU A 157 -11.29 10.89 5.45
CA LEU A 157 -12.53 11.48 4.98
C LEU A 157 -13.37 12.09 6.11
N THR A 158 -14.05 13.17 5.79
CA THR A 158 -15.07 13.77 6.67
C THR A 158 -16.36 12.94 6.67
N LEU A 159 -17.24 13.17 7.65
CA LEU A 159 -18.54 12.48 7.72
C LEU A 159 -19.38 12.69 6.45
N ASP A 160 -19.36 13.88 5.85
CA ASP A 160 -20.10 14.15 4.63
C ASP A 160 -19.51 13.42 3.42
N GLN A 161 -18.19 13.32 3.33
CA GLN A 161 -17.53 12.50 2.31
C GLN A 161 -17.80 11.00 2.50
N LEU A 162 -17.87 10.51 3.74
CA LEU A 162 -18.26 9.12 4.03
C LEU A 162 -19.70 8.84 3.59
N LYS A 163 -20.64 9.77 3.84
CA LYS A 163 -22.03 9.67 3.33
C LYS A 163 -22.09 9.68 1.81
N GLN A 164 -21.29 10.52 1.15
CA GLN A 164 -21.20 10.55 -0.31
C GLN A 164 -20.64 9.23 -0.86
N LEU A 165 -19.62 8.66 -0.21
CA LEU A 165 -19.06 7.37 -0.58
C LEU A 165 -20.08 6.24 -0.44
N ALA A 166 -20.79 6.17 0.70
CA ALA A 166 -21.87 5.21 0.93
C ALA A 166 -22.98 5.32 -0.13
N TRP A 167 -23.46 6.55 -0.39
CA TRP A 167 -24.45 6.82 -1.42
C TRP A 167 -23.99 6.36 -2.81
N ARG A 168 -22.70 6.54 -3.15
CA ARG A 168 -22.13 6.09 -4.42
C ARG A 168 -22.17 4.57 -4.56
N TYR A 169 -21.79 3.83 -3.52
CA TYR A 169 -21.88 2.37 -3.51
C TYR A 169 -23.33 1.88 -3.62
N GLU A 170 -24.25 2.44 -2.84
CA GLU A 170 -25.68 2.09 -2.91
C GLU A 170 -26.25 2.29 -4.31
N ASN A 171 -25.91 3.40 -4.98
CA ASN A 171 -26.39 3.65 -6.33
C ASN A 171 -25.73 2.75 -7.37
N ALA A 172 -24.45 2.43 -7.22
CA ALA A 172 -23.78 1.46 -8.09
C ALA A 172 -24.46 0.08 -7.98
N LEU A 173 -24.74 -0.38 -6.76
CA LEU A 173 -25.46 -1.64 -6.51
C LEU A 173 -26.88 -1.62 -7.11
N ARG A 174 -27.65 -0.55 -6.88
CA ARG A 174 -29.00 -0.41 -7.45
C ARG A 174 -29.00 -0.42 -8.98
N ARG A 175 -28.00 0.20 -9.62
CA ARG A 175 -27.86 0.19 -11.08
C ARG A 175 -27.46 -1.20 -11.60
N GLY A 176 -26.56 -1.88 -10.90
CA GLY A 176 -26.18 -3.26 -11.22
C GLY A 176 -27.37 -4.22 -11.17
N LEU A 177 -28.16 -4.18 -10.11
CA LEU A 177 -29.38 -4.99 -9.96
C LEU A 177 -30.39 -4.75 -11.09
N LYS A 178 -30.64 -3.49 -11.44
CA LYS A 178 -31.54 -3.14 -12.56
C LYS A 178 -31.03 -3.64 -13.91
N SER A 179 -29.71 -3.59 -14.13
CA SER A 179 -29.11 -4.04 -15.39
C SER A 179 -29.23 -5.56 -15.53
N ALA A 180 -28.98 -6.31 -14.46
CA ALA A 180 -29.16 -7.76 -14.42
C ALA A 180 -30.63 -8.18 -14.68
N GLU A 181 -31.60 -7.50 -14.05
CA GLU A 181 -33.03 -7.74 -14.30
C GLU A 181 -33.45 -7.45 -15.75
N GLN A 182 -32.79 -6.50 -16.41
CA GLN A 182 -33.07 -6.14 -17.81
C GLN A 182 -32.46 -7.18 -18.77
N GLU A 183 -31.24 -7.66 -18.51
CA GLU A 183 -30.59 -8.72 -19.28
C GLU A 183 -31.36 -10.05 -19.21
N ASP A 184 -31.84 -10.44 -18.02
CA ASP A 184 -32.66 -11.64 -17.86
C ASP A 184 -33.97 -11.55 -18.67
N LYS A 185 -34.62 -10.38 -18.69
CA LYS A 185 -35.83 -10.17 -19.49
C LYS A 185 -35.57 -10.25 -20.99
N VAL A 186 -34.44 -9.72 -21.48
CA VAL A 186 -34.07 -9.80 -22.90
C VAL A 186 -33.74 -11.25 -23.29
N ASN A 187 -33.01 -11.97 -22.44
CA ASN A 187 -32.67 -13.38 -22.67
C ASN A 187 -33.91 -14.29 -22.67
N LEU A 188 -34.88 -14.05 -21.77
CA LEU A 188 -36.16 -14.77 -21.77
C LEU A 188 -36.98 -14.56 -23.04
N VAL A 189 -36.93 -13.36 -23.63
CA VAL A 189 -37.65 -13.02 -24.87
C VAL A 189 -36.92 -13.57 -26.11
N ALA A 190 -35.60 -13.75 -26.07
CA ALA A 190 -34.80 -14.28 -27.18
C ALA A 190 -34.84 -15.81 -27.31
N VAL A 191 -35.39 -16.53 -26.32
CA VAL A 191 -35.51 -18.00 -26.30
C VAL A 191 -36.93 -18.46 -26.72
N HIS A 192 -37.77 -17.55 -27.23
CA HIS A 192 -39.08 -17.81 -27.84
C HIS A 192 -39.15 -17.26 -29.26
#